data_AF-A0A4R3RFR4-F1
#
_entry.id   AF-A0A4R3RFR4-F1
#
_cell.length_a   1.000
_cell.length_b   1.000
_cell.length_c   1.000
_cell.angle_alpha   90.00
_cell.angle_beta   90.00
_cell.angle_gamma   90.00
#
_symmetry.space_group_name_H-M   'P 1'
#
loop_
_entity.id
_entity.type
_entity.pdbx_description
1 polymer ?
#
loop_
_entity_poly.entity_id
_entity_poly.type
_entity_poly.pdbx_seq_one_letter_code
_entity_poly.pdbx_strand_id
1 'polypeptide(L)'
;MVTHVVKRLRLLPQRSFPNYAYLPGRQPHPVRDPAGHSYHVEPLLVPTKASLDSEDFAWGQDLFNHGYYWEAHEAWEGLWQVAERGSAVRMLLKGLILISAAGVKIREGKHEAAQRHAGRAATLFRQLGTMQHCGFARALGISPAALADQAETAAETPAVLKSTIPGHPEPVFDFILGGSHARRRREGPRTKRGRSLSGEAGKRYSDDA
;
A
#
# COMPACT_ATOMS: atom_id res chain seq x y z
N MET A 1 -4.07 31.50 1.68
CA MET A 1 -4.38 30.13 2.12
C MET A 1 -3.19 29.26 1.78
N VAL A 2 -2.48 28.73 2.77
CA VAL A 2 -1.37 27.79 2.52
C VAL A 2 -2.01 26.47 2.13
N THR A 3 -1.91 26.10 0.85
CA THR A 3 -2.27 24.75 0.42
C THR A 3 -1.28 23.79 1.04
N HIS A 4 -1.69 23.09 2.10
CA HIS A 4 -0.90 21.98 2.63
C HIS A 4 -0.85 20.90 1.55
N VAL A 5 0.26 20.87 0.81
CA VAL A 5 0.55 19.75 -0.08
C VAL A 5 0.87 18.55 0.81
N VAL A 6 -0.09 17.63 0.94
CA VAL A 6 0.13 16.37 1.63
C VAL A 6 1.20 15.59 0.86
N LYS A 7 2.41 15.50 1.43
CA LYS A 7 3.52 14.79 0.80
C LYS A 7 3.24 13.28 0.81
N ARG A 8 2.96 12.72 -0.36
CA ARG A 8 2.66 11.28 -0.52
C ARG A 8 3.97 10.51 -0.74
N LEU A 9 4.59 10.08 0.36
CA LEU A 9 5.84 9.31 0.28
C LEU A 9 5.58 7.89 -0.24
N ARG A 10 6.53 7.38 -1.04
CA ARG A 10 6.53 6.01 -1.56
C ARG A 10 7.20 5.06 -0.57
N LEU A 11 6.53 3.96 -0.22
CA LEU A 11 7.06 2.86 0.58
C LEU A 11 8.01 1.97 -0.23
N LEU A 12 7.73 1.81 -1.53
CA LEU A 12 8.53 1.04 -2.48
C LEU A 12 8.95 1.91 -3.67
N PRO A 13 9.84 2.92 -3.47
CA PRO A 13 10.23 3.86 -4.53
C PRO A 13 10.93 3.19 -5.72
N GLN A 14 11.49 1.99 -5.54
CA GLN A 14 12.13 1.21 -6.60
C GLN A 14 11.14 0.58 -7.59
N ARG A 15 9.84 0.48 -7.24
CA ARG A 15 8.82 -0.11 -8.12
C ARG A 15 8.12 1.00 -8.90
N SER A 16 8.33 1.04 -10.21
CA SER A 16 7.68 2.03 -11.09
C SER A 16 6.16 1.86 -11.07
N PHE A 17 5.44 2.98 -11.09
CA PHE A 17 3.99 2.94 -11.28
C PHE A 17 3.63 2.60 -12.73
N PRO A 18 2.43 2.05 -12.97
CA PRO A 18 1.89 1.94 -14.31
C PRO A 18 1.80 3.32 -14.99
N ASN A 19 1.92 3.32 -16.32
CA ASN A 19 1.92 4.54 -17.13
C ASN A 19 0.58 5.30 -17.09
N TYR A 20 -0.50 4.64 -16.67
CA TYR A 20 -1.80 5.24 -16.43
C TYR A 20 -2.51 4.53 -15.26
N ALA A 21 -3.38 5.26 -14.56
CA ALA A 21 -4.32 4.69 -13.60
C ALA A 21 -5.61 4.34 -14.34
N TYR A 22 -5.97 3.06 -14.34
CA TYR A 22 -7.14 2.57 -15.06
C TYR A 22 -8.44 3.16 -14.50
N LEU A 23 -9.27 3.65 -15.42
CA LEU A 23 -10.65 4.05 -15.19
C LEU A 23 -11.53 3.36 -16.26
N PRO A 24 -12.55 2.60 -15.86
CA PRO A 24 -13.41 1.89 -16.80
C PRO A 24 -13.98 2.80 -17.89
N GLY A 25 -13.92 2.34 -19.14
CA GLY A 25 -14.42 3.07 -20.31
C GLY A 25 -13.55 4.26 -20.75
N ARG A 26 -12.40 4.53 -20.11
CA ARG A 26 -11.51 5.64 -20.49
C ARG A 26 -10.10 5.22 -20.89
N GLN A 27 -9.62 4.07 -20.43
CA GLN A 27 -8.29 3.53 -20.79
C GLN A 27 -8.41 2.07 -21.21
N PRO A 28 -7.42 1.55 -21.98
CA PRO A 28 -7.29 0.11 -22.23
C PRO A 28 -7.33 -0.68 -20.92
N HIS A 29 -8.06 -1.79 -20.91
CA HIS A 29 -8.17 -2.62 -19.73
C HIS A 29 -6.80 -3.25 -19.38
N PRO A 30 -6.25 -3.09 -18.17
CA PRO A 30 -4.89 -3.47 -17.84
C PRO A 30 -4.49 -4.90 -18.21
N VAL A 31 -5.37 -5.88 -17.95
CA VAL A 31 -5.09 -7.31 -18.24
C VAL A 31 -5.80 -7.89 -19.47
N ARG A 32 -6.84 -7.23 -20.00
CA ARG A 32 -7.73 -7.81 -21.03
C ARG A 32 -7.54 -7.19 -22.41
N ASP A 33 -6.94 -6.02 -22.46
CA ASP A 33 -6.70 -5.28 -23.68
C ASP A 33 -5.23 -5.43 -24.09
N PRO A 34 -4.90 -5.71 -25.37
CA PRO A 34 -3.51 -5.75 -25.84
C PRO A 34 -2.68 -4.50 -25.56
N ALA A 35 -3.31 -3.33 -25.43
CA ALA A 35 -2.67 -2.08 -25.03
C ALA A 35 -2.63 -1.87 -23.50
N GLY A 36 -3.08 -2.84 -22.73
CA GLY A 36 -3.15 -2.83 -21.28
C GLY A 36 -1.77 -2.88 -20.62
N HIS A 37 -1.57 -2.09 -19.55
CA HIS A 37 -0.28 -2.01 -18.85
C HIS A 37 0.13 -3.29 -18.09
N SER A 38 -0.74 -4.30 -18.02
CA SER A 38 -0.49 -5.63 -17.45
C SER A 38 -0.87 -6.76 -18.43
N TYR A 39 -0.98 -6.47 -19.73
CA TYR A 39 -1.36 -7.48 -20.72
C TYR A 39 -0.27 -8.55 -20.85
N HIS A 40 -0.64 -9.82 -20.66
CA HIS A 40 0.30 -10.96 -20.59
C HIS A 40 1.42 -10.82 -19.55
N VAL A 41 1.25 -9.92 -18.58
CA VAL A 41 2.18 -9.80 -17.45
C VAL A 41 1.70 -10.78 -16.38
N GLU A 42 2.37 -11.92 -16.30
CA GLU A 42 2.19 -12.84 -15.19
C GLU A 42 2.62 -12.15 -13.87
N PRO A 43 1.89 -12.32 -12.76
CA PRO A 43 2.35 -11.85 -11.47
C PRO A 43 3.72 -12.46 -11.18
N LEU A 44 4.73 -11.61 -10.96
CA LEU A 44 6.10 -12.05 -10.69
C LEU A 44 6.17 -13.11 -9.59
N LEU A 45 5.30 -13.00 -8.58
CA LEU A 45 5.05 -14.00 -7.55
C LEU A 45 3.59 -13.92 -7.11
N VAL A 46 2.90 -15.06 -7.01
CA VAL A 46 1.59 -15.14 -6.36
C VAL A 46 1.83 -15.22 -4.85
N PRO A 47 1.25 -14.33 -4.02
CA PRO A 47 1.42 -14.41 -2.57
C PRO A 47 0.92 -15.75 -2.05
N THR A 48 1.74 -16.49 -1.31
CA THR A 48 1.33 -17.77 -0.70
C THR A 48 0.70 -17.60 0.68
N LYS A 49 0.87 -16.43 1.30
CA LYS A 49 0.30 -16.06 2.59
C LYS A 49 0.03 -14.57 2.65
N ALA A 50 -1.12 -14.19 3.20
CA ALA A 50 -1.44 -12.80 3.49
C ALA A 50 -0.60 -12.28 4.67
N SER A 51 0.14 -11.20 4.45
CA SER A 51 0.92 -10.51 5.49
C SER A 51 0.83 -9.01 5.30
N LEU A 52 0.64 -8.27 6.39
CA LEU A 52 0.60 -6.80 6.36
C LEU A 52 2.00 -6.16 6.38
N ASP A 53 3.04 -6.96 6.59
CA ASP A 53 4.44 -6.54 6.50
C ASP A 53 5.07 -6.94 5.14
N SER A 54 4.29 -7.47 4.17
CA SER A 54 4.79 -7.85 2.84
C SER A 54 4.96 -6.65 1.90
N GLU A 55 5.82 -6.81 0.89
CA GLU A 55 5.95 -5.80 -0.18
C GLU A 55 4.66 -5.66 -1.00
N ASP A 56 3.87 -6.72 -1.18
CA ASP A 56 2.58 -6.64 -1.90
C ASP A 56 1.55 -5.77 -1.16
N PHE A 57 1.52 -5.86 0.17
CA PHE A 57 0.64 -5.01 0.96
C PHE A 57 1.06 -3.54 0.85
N ALA A 58 2.36 -3.27 0.99
CA ALA A 58 2.94 -1.94 0.83
C ALA A 58 2.76 -1.38 -0.59
N TRP A 59 2.78 -2.25 -1.61
CA TRP A 59 2.55 -1.88 -3.00
C TRP A 59 1.11 -1.38 -3.22
N GLY A 60 0.12 -2.07 -2.66
CA GLY A 60 -1.26 -1.59 -2.69
C GLY A 60 -1.42 -0.23 -1.99
N GLN A 61 -0.71 0.01 -0.89
CA GLN A 61 -0.70 1.32 -0.21
C GLN A 61 -0.10 2.42 -1.11
N ASP A 62 1.04 2.16 -1.75
CA ASP A 62 1.66 3.11 -2.70
C ASP A 62 0.72 3.47 -3.84
N LEU A 63 0.10 2.48 -4.48
CA LEU A 63 -0.87 2.67 -5.56
C LEU A 63 -2.08 3.48 -5.09
N PHE A 64 -2.69 3.08 -3.97
CA PHE A 64 -3.86 3.75 -3.41
C PHE A 64 -3.58 5.21 -3.10
N ASN A 65 -2.48 5.48 -2.40
CA ASN A 65 -2.09 6.82 -2.01
C ASN A 65 -1.90 7.73 -3.22
N HIS A 66 -1.51 7.19 -4.37
CA HIS A 66 -1.25 7.98 -5.56
C HIS A 66 -2.42 8.04 -6.54
N GLY A 67 -3.57 7.40 -6.26
CA GLY A 67 -4.77 7.49 -7.11
C GLY A 67 -4.93 6.34 -8.12
N TYR A 68 -4.08 5.31 -8.04
CA TYR A 68 -4.17 4.07 -8.83
C TYR A 68 -5.11 3.08 -8.15
N TYR A 69 -6.38 3.48 -8.00
CA TYR A 69 -7.33 2.75 -7.16
C TYR A 69 -7.69 1.36 -7.68
N TRP A 70 -7.80 1.20 -8.99
CA TRP A 70 -8.05 -0.12 -9.56
C TRP A 70 -6.85 -1.04 -9.37
N GLU A 71 -5.64 -0.51 -9.57
CA GLU A 71 -4.42 -1.29 -9.38
C GLU A 71 -4.21 -1.65 -7.90
N ALA A 72 -4.55 -0.75 -6.98
CA ALA A 72 -4.52 -1.04 -5.54
C ALA A 72 -5.53 -2.13 -5.14
N HIS A 73 -6.72 -2.11 -5.76
CA HIS A 73 -7.72 -3.16 -5.61
C HIS A 73 -7.12 -4.53 -6.00
N GLU A 74 -6.55 -4.65 -7.19
CA GLU A 74 -5.95 -5.90 -7.66
C GLU A 74 -4.79 -6.38 -6.76
N ALA A 75 -3.92 -5.45 -6.35
CA ALA A 75 -2.79 -5.77 -5.46
C ALA A 75 -3.25 -6.38 -4.13
N TRP A 76 -4.36 -5.87 -3.56
CA TRP A 76 -4.92 -6.42 -2.32
C TRP A 76 -5.83 -7.63 -2.53
N GLU A 77 -6.46 -7.79 -3.70
CA GLU A 77 -7.30 -8.96 -4.04
C GLU A 77 -6.47 -10.25 -4.00
N GLY A 78 -5.24 -10.24 -4.53
CA GLY A 78 -4.35 -11.40 -4.46
C GLY A 78 -4.03 -11.82 -3.01
N LEU A 79 -3.74 -10.86 -2.13
CA LEU A 79 -3.56 -11.13 -0.70
C LEU A 79 -4.85 -11.60 -0.04
N TRP A 80 -6.00 -11.03 -0.41
CA TRP A 80 -7.29 -11.41 0.13
C TRP A 80 -7.65 -12.85 -0.21
N GLN A 81 -7.35 -13.31 -1.43
CA GLN A 81 -7.63 -14.68 -1.86
C GLN A 81 -6.95 -15.71 -0.95
N VAL A 82 -5.67 -15.48 -0.60
CA VAL A 82 -4.87 -16.39 0.23
C VAL A 82 -4.95 -16.12 1.73
N ALA A 83 -5.64 -15.06 2.16
CA ALA A 83 -5.88 -14.79 3.57
C ALA A 83 -6.83 -15.83 4.18
N GLU A 84 -6.54 -16.26 5.41
CA GLU A 84 -7.38 -17.22 6.14
C GLU A 84 -8.84 -16.75 6.22
N ARG A 85 -9.79 -17.64 5.94
CA ARG A 85 -11.23 -17.35 6.00
C ARG A 85 -11.62 -16.97 7.42
N GLY A 86 -12.44 -15.93 7.58
CA GLY A 86 -12.86 -15.42 8.89
C GLY A 86 -11.80 -14.62 9.65
N SER A 87 -10.55 -14.58 9.18
CA SER A 87 -9.49 -13.81 9.85
C SER A 87 -9.73 -12.30 9.76
N ALA A 88 -9.26 -11.57 10.78
CA ALA A 88 -9.28 -10.11 10.80
C ALA A 88 -8.44 -9.51 9.65
N VAL A 89 -7.36 -10.16 9.23
CA VAL A 89 -6.56 -9.75 8.06
C VAL A 89 -7.38 -9.82 6.78
N ARG A 90 -8.12 -10.91 6.56
CA ARG A 90 -9.01 -11.03 5.38
C ARG A 90 -10.11 -9.96 5.41
N MET A 91 -10.65 -9.66 6.58
CA MET A 91 -11.63 -8.59 6.77
C MET A 91 -11.04 -7.22 6.41
N LEU A 92 -9.83 -6.92 6.90
CA LEU A 92 -9.12 -5.67 6.60
C LEU A 92 -8.88 -5.53 5.09
N LEU A 93 -8.33 -6.56 4.45
CA LEU A 93 -8.09 -6.57 3.01
C LEU A 93 -9.40 -6.35 2.24
N LYS A 94 -10.52 -6.95 2.68
CA LYS A 94 -11.82 -6.72 2.05
C LYS A 94 -12.27 -5.26 2.15
N GLY A 95 -12.06 -4.62 3.31
CA GLY A 95 -12.33 -3.19 3.49
C GLY A 95 -11.47 -2.33 2.55
N LEU A 96 -10.18 -2.63 2.45
CA LEU A 96 -9.23 -1.93 1.55
C LEU A 96 -9.60 -2.08 0.07
N ILE A 97 -10.02 -3.28 -0.35
CA ILE A 97 -10.54 -3.55 -1.70
C ILE A 97 -11.81 -2.74 -2.00
N LEU A 98 -12.71 -2.60 -1.01
CA LEU A 98 -13.94 -1.83 -1.15
C LEU A 98 -13.69 -0.32 -1.23
N ILE A 99 -12.80 0.24 -0.39
CA ILE A 99 -12.46 1.66 -0.47
C ILE A 99 -11.68 2.01 -1.74
N SER A 100 -10.86 1.09 -2.27
CA SER A 100 -10.29 1.20 -3.62
C SER A 100 -11.38 1.26 -4.69
N ALA A 101 -12.38 0.38 -4.62
CA ALA A 101 -13.52 0.43 -5.54
C ALA A 101 -14.29 1.75 -5.41
N ALA A 102 -14.47 2.29 -4.19
CA ALA A 102 -15.05 3.61 -3.98
C ALA A 102 -14.23 4.71 -4.67
N GLY A 103 -12.89 4.70 -4.54
CA GLY A 103 -12.00 5.64 -5.24
C GLY A 103 -12.14 5.61 -6.76
N VAL A 104 -12.29 4.42 -7.36
CA VAL A 104 -12.62 4.28 -8.79
C VAL A 104 -13.97 4.94 -9.10
N LYS A 105 -15.01 4.68 -8.31
CA LYS A 105 -16.35 5.25 -8.54
C LYS A 105 -16.40 6.76 -8.37
N ILE A 106 -15.66 7.31 -7.42
CA ILE A 106 -15.50 8.77 -7.26
C ILE A 106 -14.88 9.36 -8.53
N ARG A 107 -13.80 8.76 -9.05
CA ARG A 107 -13.16 9.19 -10.31
C ARG A 107 -14.07 9.02 -11.54
N GLU A 108 -14.99 8.07 -11.52
CA GLU A 108 -16.02 7.90 -12.57
C GLU A 108 -17.18 8.91 -12.45
N GLY A 109 -17.27 9.69 -11.36
CA GLY A 109 -18.44 10.54 -11.07
C GLY A 109 -19.68 9.76 -10.64
N LYS A 110 -19.53 8.50 -10.19
CA LYS A 110 -20.63 7.60 -9.80
C LYS A 110 -20.85 7.65 -8.29
N HIS A 111 -21.42 8.75 -7.80
CA HIS A 111 -21.55 9.07 -6.38
C HIS A 111 -22.25 7.99 -5.54
N GLU A 112 -23.44 7.53 -5.94
CA GLU A 112 -24.17 6.50 -5.18
C GLU A 112 -23.39 5.18 -5.06
N ALA A 113 -22.71 4.79 -6.15
CA ALA A 113 -21.88 3.60 -6.15
C ALA A 113 -20.66 3.77 -5.23
N ALA A 114 -20.05 4.96 -5.20
CA ALA A 114 -18.97 5.28 -4.28
C ALA A 114 -19.43 5.19 -2.82
N GLN A 115 -20.55 5.81 -2.47
CA GLN A 115 -21.13 5.78 -1.11
C GLN A 115 -21.42 4.34 -0.66
N ARG A 116 -22.02 3.53 -1.52
CA ARG A 116 -22.28 2.11 -1.22
C ARG A 116 -20.99 1.33 -0.94
N HIS A 117 -19.92 1.56 -1.71
CA HIS A 117 -18.64 0.89 -1.47
C HIS A 117 -17.95 1.40 -0.20
N ALA A 118 -17.95 2.71 0.03
CA ALA A 118 -17.38 3.36 1.20
C ALA A 118 -18.09 2.91 2.50
N GLY A 119 -19.41 2.95 2.57
CA GLY A 119 -20.16 2.53 3.77
C GLY A 119 -19.97 1.05 4.12
N ARG A 120 -19.85 0.18 3.10
CA ARG A 120 -19.49 -1.24 3.31
C ARG A 120 -18.06 -1.39 3.84
N ALA A 121 -17.11 -0.62 3.33
CA ALA A 121 -15.73 -0.60 3.84
C ALA A 121 -15.70 -0.10 5.29
N ALA A 122 -16.40 1.00 5.57
CA ALA A 122 -16.49 1.62 6.89
C ALA A 122 -17.06 0.64 7.93
N THR A 123 -18.11 -0.10 7.59
CA THR A 123 -18.67 -1.16 8.46
C THR A 123 -17.60 -2.17 8.88
N LEU A 124 -16.80 -2.67 7.93
CA LEU A 124 -15.71 -3.61 8.22
C LEU A 124 -14.62 -2.97 9.07
N PHE A 125 -14.24 -1.72 8.77
CA PHE A 125 -13.20 -1.03 9.53
C PHE A 125 -13.62 -0.71 10.97
N ARG A 126 -14.88 -0.31 11.20
CA ARG A 126 -15.43 -0.12 12.56
C ARG A 126 -15.44 -1.44 13.32
N GLN A 127 -15.84 -2.54 12.68
CA GLN A 127 -15.79 -3.88 13.29
C GLN A 127 -14.35 -4.29 13.66
N LEU A 128 -13.35 -3.98 12.83
CA LEU A 128 -11.95 -4.22 13.16
C LEU A 128 -11.46 -3.32 14.31
N GLY A 129 -11.99 -2.11 14.43
CA GLY A 129 -11.66 -1.16 15.50
C GLY A 129 -12.08 -1.65 16.90
N THR A 130 -13.04 -2.56 17.01
CA THR A 130 -13.47 -3.14 18.29
C THR A 130 -12.64 -4.37 18.72
N MET A 131 -11.79 -4.91 17.84
CA MET A 131 -10.98 -6.10 18.13
C MET A 131 -9.71 -5.71 18.91
N GLN A 132 -9.51 -6.30 20.09
CA GLN A 132 -8.46 -5.91 21.06
C GLN A 132 -6.99 -6.17 20.63
N HIS A 133 -6.72 -6.79 19.47
CA HIS A 133 -5.39 -7.37 19.19
C HIS A 133 -4.81 -7.16 17.80
N CYS A 134 -5.34 -6.27 16.99
CA CYS A 134 -4.84 -6.12 15.62
C CYS A 134 -3.94 -4.90 15.44
N GLY A 135 -2.66 -5.13 15.09
CA GLY A 135 -1.68 -4.11 14.71
C GLY A 135 -1.99 -3.35 13.41
N PHE A 136 -3.28 -3.23 13.04
CA PHE A 136 -3.75 -2.58 11.82
C PHE A 136 -3.49 -1.08 11.83
N ALA A 137 -3.67 -0.40 12.96
CA ALA A 137 -3.33 1.02 13.04
C ALA A 137 -1.85 1.29 12.70
N ARG A 138 -0.95 0.39 13.14
CA ARG A 138 0.47 0.45 12.79
C ARG A 138 0.70 0.20 11.30
N ALA A 139 0.06 -0.82 10.72
CA ALA A 139 0.22 -1.15 9.30
C ALA A 139 -0.35 -0.08 8.37
N LEU A 140 -1.51 0.48 8.72
CA LEU A 140 -2.22 1.49 7.94
C LEU A 140 -1.72 2.91 8.19
N GLY A 141 -1.03 3.18 9.31
CA GLY A 141 -0.69 4.55 9.72
C GLY A 141 -1.90 5.38 10.20
N ILE A 142 -3.09 4.79 10.23
CA ILE A 142 -4.36 5.37 10.66
C ILE A 142 -5.17 4.27 11.36
N SER A 143 -5.94 4.60 12.39
CA SER A 143 -6.81 3.60 13.04
C SER A 143 -7.92 3.14 12.08
N PRO A 144 -8.37 1.87 12.15
CA PRO A 144 -9.49 1.41 11.33
C PRO A 144 -10.74 2.29 11.51
N ALA A 145 -11.07 2.70 12.74
CA ALA A 145 -12.21 3.59 12.98
C ALA A 145 -12.09 4.94 12.25
N ALA A 146 -10.92 5.60 12.32
CA ALA A 146 -10.71 6.85 11.60
C ALA A 146 -10.70 6.65 10.08
N LEU A 147 -10.17 5.52 9.59
CA LEU A 147 -10.24 5.17 8.18
C LEU A 147 -11.70 4.99 7.71
N ALA A 148 -12.58 4.47 8.56
CA ALA A 148 -14.00 4.37 8.28
C ALA A 148 -14.64 5.74 8.05
N ASP A 149 -14.44 6.67 8.99
CA ASP A 149 -14.98 8.03 8.90
C ASP A 149 -14.48 8.74 7.62
N GLN A 150 -13.17 8.64 7.36
CA GLN A 150 -12.56 9.26 6.18
C GLN A 150 -13.06 8.67 4.86
N ALA A 151 -13.36 7.36 4.83
CA ALA A 151 -13.93 6.71 3.65
C ALA A 151 -15.32 7.26 3.31
N GLU A 152 -16.17 7.42 4.34
CA GLU A 152 -17.53 7.93 4.19
C GLU A 152 -17.51 9.42 3.78
N THR A 153 -16.72 10.26 4.46
CA THR A 153 -16.58 11.69 4.13
C THR A 153 -16.13 11.91 2.68
N ALA A 154 -15.17 11.12 2.20
CA ALA A 154 -14.68 11.23 0.82
C ALA A 154 -15.72 10.82 -0.23
N ALA A 155 -16.67 9.94 0.12
CA ALA A 155 -17.73 9.51 -0.79
C ALA A 155 -18.96 10.44 -0.76
N GLU A 156 -19.16 11.20 0.31
CA GLU A 156 -20.21 12.21 0.44
C GLU A 156 -19.89 13.49 -0.33
N THR A 157 -18.62 13.89 -0.34
CA THR A 157 -18.18 15.10 -1.03
C THR A 157 -17.89 14.78 -2.50
N PRO A 158 -18.54 15.43 -3.47
CA PRO A 158 -18.15 15.29 -4.87
C PRO A 158 -16.69 15.70 -5.06
N ALA A 159 -15.82 14.75 -5.41
CA ALA A 159 -14.44 15.09 -5.73
C ALA A 159 -14.42 15.92 -7.01
N VAL A 160 -13.93 17.15 -6.92
CA VAL A 160 -13.61 17.97 -8.08
C VAL A 160 -12.28 17.47 -8.63
N LEU A 161 -12.33 16.57 -9.62
CA LEU A 161 -11.14 16.12 -10.32
C LEU A 161 -10.52 17.31 -11.05
N LYS A 162 -9.25 17.57 -10.76
CA LYS A 162 -8.46 18.69 -11.28
C LYS A 162 -7.76 18.32 -12.58
N SER A 163 -7.43 17.05 -12.78
CA SER A 163 -6.74 16.60 -13.98
C SER A 163 -7.72 16.32 -15.11
N THR A 164 -7.47 16.93 -16.27
CA THR A 164 -8.17 16.61 -17.52
C THR A 164 -7.41 15.58 -18.36
N ILE A 165 -6.19 15.20 -17.95
CA ILE A 165 -5.33 14.29 -18.70
C ILE A 165 -5.87 12.85 -18.53
N PRO A 166 -6.28 12.17 -19.62
CA PRO A 166 -6.72 10.79 -19.55
C PRO A 166 -5.66 9.87 -18.91
N GLY A 167 -6.08 8.98 -18.03
CA GLY A 167 -5.19 8.03 -17.37
C GLY A 167 -4.31 8.63 -16.27
N HIS A 168 -4.33 9.95 -16.06
CA HIS A 168 -3.56 10.56 -14.98
C HIS A 168 -4.13 10.11 -13.62
N PRO A 169 -3.29 9.61 -12.71
CA PRO A 169 -3.73 9.23 -11.39
C PRO A 169 -4.09 10.48 -10.57
N GLU A 170 -5.26 10.49 -9.95
CA GLU A 170 -5.69 11.61 -9.10
C GLU A 170 -6.19 11.09 -7.76
N PRO A 171 -5.49 11.39 -6.65
CA PRO A 171 -5.97 11.02 -5.33
C PRO A 171 -7.25 11.77 -4.96
N VAL A 172 -8.26 11.03 -4.49
CA VAL A 172 -9.56 11.55 -4.02
C VAL A 172 -9.76 11.39 -2.51
N PHE A 173 -8.79 10.78 -1.82
CA PHE A 173 -8.78 10.63 -0.37
C PHE A 173 -7.69 11.51 0.24
N ASP A 174 -8.04 12.24 1.30
CA ASP A 174 -7.13 13.19 1.97
C ASP A 174 -6.20 12.53 3.00
N PHE A 175 -6.41 11.25 3.31
CA PHE A 175 -5.49 10.46 4.14
C PHE A 175 -4.42 9.73 3.31
N ILE A 176 -3.39 9.29 4.01
CA ILE A 176 -2.28 8.49 3.48
C ILE A 176 -2.21 7.18 4.27
N LEU A 177 -2.18 6.06 3.56
CA LEU A 177 -1.94 4.75 4.13
C LEU A 177 -0.44 4.47 4.26
N GLY A 178 -0.06 3.82 5.34
CA GLY A 178 1.32 3.47 5.65
C GLY A 178 2.03 4.59 6.42
N GLY A 179 2.65 4.22 7.56
CA GLY A 179 3.40 5.14 8.41
C GLY A 179 4.93 4.99 8.25
N SER A 180 5.68 6.00 8.69
CA SER A 180 7.16 6.08 8.63
C SER A 180 7.92 4.91 9.28
N HIS A 181 7.24 4.05 10.04
CA HIS A 181 7.83 2.89 10.70
C HIS A 181 8.23 1.75 9.76
N ALA A 182 7.72 1.69 8.52
CA ALA A 182 8.20 0.73 7.51
C ALA A 182 9.70 0.90 7.18
N ARG A 183 10.24 2.11 7.40
CA ARG A 183 11.65 2.43 7.13
C ARG A 183 12.63 1.79 8.12
N ARG A 184 12.21 1.52 9.37
CA ARG A 184 13.13 1.12 10.47
C ARG A 184 13.68 -0.31 10.38
N ARG A 185 13.18 -1.16 9.47
CA ARG A 185 13.65 -2.56 9.35
C ARG A 185 14.71 -2.81 8.27
N ARG A 186 15.09 -1.80 7.47
CA ARG A 186 16.15 -1.94 6.44
C ARG A 186 17.57 -1.60 6.92
N GLU A 187 17.75 -1.20 8.18
CA GLU A 187 19.09 -1.05 8.77
C GLU A 187 19.41 -2.29 9.62
N GLY A 188 19.96 -3.32 8.98
CA GLY A 188 20.58 -4.44 9.69
C GLY A 188 21.85 -3.98 10.45
N PRO A 189 22.29 -4.72 11.49
CA PRO A 189 23.41 -4.30 12.30
C PRO A 189 24.68 -4.24 11.46
N ARG A 190 25.27 -3.05 11.33
CA ARG A 190 26.66 -2.88 10.87
C ARG A 190 27.56 -3.64 11.85
N THR A 191 28.03 -4.81 11.43
CA THR A 191 29.10 -5.54 12.11
C THR A 191 30.32 -4.63 12.21
N LYS A 192 30.63 -4.18 13.43
CA LYS A 192 31.91 -3.55 13.74
C LYS A 192 32.99 -4.63 13.57
N ARG A 193 33.77 -4.58 12.49
CA ARG A 193 35.03 -5.31 12.42
C ARG A 193 35.96 -4.75 13.50
N GLY A 194 36.40 -5.65 14.37
CA GLY A 194 37.25 -5.35 15.52
C GLY A 194 38.59 -4.76 15.09
N ARG A 195 39.01 -3.75 15.86
CA ARG A 195 40.39 -3.32 16.00
C ARG A 195 41.19 -4.49 16.59
N SER A 196 42.27 -4.90 15.93
CA SER A 196 43.31 -5.72 16.54
C SER A 196 44.62 -4.95 16.48
N LEU A 197 44.96 -4.35 17.63
CA LEU A 197 46.30 -4.02 18.10
C LEU A 197 46.37 -4.81 19.42
N SER A 198 47.39 -5.58 19.78
CA SER A 198 48.84 -5.39 19.70
C SER A 198 49.45 -6.63 20.39
N GLY A 199 50.70 -6.99 20.09
CA GLY A 199 51.40 -8.01 20.87
C GLY A 199 52.72 -8.46 20.26
N GLU A 200 53.71 -7.56 20.24
CA GLU A 200 55.13 -7.93 20.15
C GLU A 200 55.49 -8.89 21.28
N ALA A 201 56.16 -9.98 20.93
CA ALA A 201 57.06 -10.69 21.84
C ALA A 201 58.19 -11.31 21.01
N GLY A 202 59.25 -10.53 20.81
CA GLY A 202 60.53 -11.06 20.38
C GLY A 202 61.22 -11.77 21.53
N LYS A 203 61.68 -13.00 21.29
CA LYS A 203 62.81 -13.56 22.02
C LYS A 203 63.61 -14.49 21.09
N ARG A 204 64.89 -14.12 20.95
CA ARG A 204 65.97 -14.85 20.26
C ARG A 204 66.45 -16.01 21.13
N TYR A 205 66.89 -17.10 20.49
CA TYR A 205 68.17 -17.82 20.69
C TYR A 205 68.18 -18.99 19.66
N SER A 206 69.11 -18.99 18.68
CA SER A 206 70.35 -19.83 18.62
C SER A 206 70.08 -21.28 18.16
N ASP A 207 70.83 -21.97 17.31
CA ASP A 207 72.17 -21.81 16.70
C ASP A 207 72.25 -22.72 15.44
N ASP A 208 73.27 -22.48 14.61
CA ASP A 208 74.09 -23.41 13.80
C ASP A 208 73.44 -24.35 12.76
N ALA A 209 73.70 -24.05 11.47
CA ALA A 209 74.57 -24.82 10.55
C ALA A 209 74.58 -24.20 9.13
#